data_AF-A0AA47NRK0-F1
#
_entry.id   AF-A0AA47NRK0-F1
#
_cell.length_a   1.000
_cell.length_b   1.000
_cell.length_c   1.000
_cell.angle_alpha   90.00
_cell.angle_beta   90.00
_cell.angle_gamma   90.00
#
_symmetry.space_group_name_H-M   'P 1'
#
loop_
_entity.id
_entity.type
_entity.pdbx_description
1 polymer ?
#
loop_
_entity_poly.entity_id
_entity_poly.type
_entity_poly.pdbx_seq_one_letter_code
_entity_poly.pdbx_strand_id
1 'polypeptide(L)'
;MAPLFSPSVHSQRHQYVLDYVTRNKPKKVADLGCCDCSLLRKLKFHREIEFLCGVDLNGATMRKKIRPRPPLAVELYVGSVLWRDARLRGFDLMTSLELIEHLRLEDVAPFTRVLFGFMAPAAVIVSTPNADFNPLFPRMPGFRDPDHKFEWTRAEFQSWALAAAAQYGYEAEFTGVGQAEPHLHLQVGFCTQIAVFQRRPAGGGGRRSGGRRGGAALRRPAGGGGAPAAGGGEETFSYTLLYSVSYPSLRDHNVLRGCLVSEVLYWAHKLCGRRRLEDRDRDRDRGRGSPAGRTEREMWPTEEYGEGEEEEEEEEGLQVGEDVKRTNGGQLESYRQGRCVCVPLDRVWSCCRRLRELSGSLDRLRLFIADDPLVTLSPDGFAVVLDEEEEEEEAEEEEEDEEEEEEDARSVEASCLHVKNEEEEENWEDQY
;
A
#
# COMPACT_ATOMS: atom_id res chain seq x y z
N MET A 1 -0.42 7.50 -29.91
CA MET A 1 0.43 8.69 -30.11
C MET A 1 1.52 8.70 -29.03
N ALA A 2 2.24 9.80 -28.78
CA ALA A 2 2.77 10.03 -27.44
C ALA A 2 1.57 10.37 -26.53
N PRO A 3 1.51 9.89 -25.27
CA PRO A 3 0.37 10.16 -24.40
C PRO A 3 0.25 11.65 -24.12
N LEU A 4 -0.99 12.17 -24.10
CA LEU A 4 -1.27 13.60 -23.86
C LEU A 4 -0.72 14.10 -22.52
N PHE A 5 -0.53 13.21 -21.54
CA PHE A 5 0.01 13.52 -20.22
C PHE A 5 1.13 12.57 -19.82
N SER A 6 2.12 13.09 -19.10
CA SER A 6 3.16 12.28 -18.46
C SER A 6 3.53 12.89 -17.11
N PRO A 7 3.30 12.21 -15.97
CA PRO A 7 2.61 10.92 -15.83
C PRO A 7 1.11 11.00 -16.21
N SER A 8 0.45 9.85 -16.35
CA SER A 8 -0.98 9.75 -16.69
C SER A 8 -1.89 10.52 -15.72
N VAL A 9 -3.05 10.99 -16.18
CA VAL A 9 -3.96 11.81 -15.34
C VAL A 9 -4.47 11.02 -14.13
N HIS A 10 -4.79 9.73 -14.29
CA HIS A 10 -5.06 8.80 -13.19
C HIS A 10 -3.93 8.79 -12.13
N SER A 11 -2.67 8.73 -12.58
CA SER A 11 -1.51 8.81 -11.67
C SER A 11 -1.43 10.17 -10.96
N GLN A 12 -1.74 11.26 -11.65
CA GLN A 12 -1.80 12.61 -11.07
C GLN A 12 -2.95 12.76 -10.06
N ARG A 13 -4.13 12.18 -10.31
CA ARG A 13 -5.28 12.15 -9.36
C ARG A 13 -4.84 11.50 -8.04
N HIS A 14 -4.19 10.35 -8.11
CA HIS A 14 -3.65 9.67 -6.94
C HIS A 14 -2.52 10.45 -6.25
N GLN A 15 -1.61 11.08 -7.00
CA GLN A 15 -0.56 11.91 -6.41
C GLN A 15 -1.13 13.13 -5.66
N TYR A 16 -2.17 13.77 -6.20
CA TYR A 16 -2.85 14.89 -5.55
C TYR A 16 -3.38 14.52 -4.14
N VAL A 17 -3.99 13.34 -4.01
CA VAL A 17 -4.45 12.83 -2.70
C VAL A 17 -3.27 12.52 -1.78
N LEU A 18 -2.20 11.87 -2.26
CA LEU A 18 -1.00 11.57 -1.46
C LEU A 18 -0.34 12.86 -0.93
N ASP A 19 -0.27 13.90 -1.77
CA ASP A 19 0.24 15.22 -1.37
C ASP A 19 -0.68 15.89 -0.34
N TYR A 20 -2.00 15.77 -0.49
CA TYR A 20 -2.96 16.27 0.49
C TYR A 20 -2.80 15.56 1.84
N VAL A 21 -2.69 14.22 1.84
CA VAL A 21 -2.50 13.40 3.04
C VAL A 21 -1.17 13.73 3.72
N THR A 22 -0.09 13.90 2.97
CA THR A 22 1.23 14.31 3.49
C THR A 22 1.17 15.65 4.22
N ARG A 23 0.39 16.61 3.70
CA ARG A 23 0.21 17.95 4.28
C ARG A 23 -0.72 17.96 5.51
N ASN A 24 -1.85 17.25 5.44
CA ASN A 24 -2.93 17.35 6.41
C ASN A 24 -2.99 16.23 7.46
N LYS A 25 -2.28 15.11 7.23
CA LYS A 25 -2.11 13.99 8.17
C LYS A 25 -3.42 13.43 8.76
N PRO A 26 -4.43 13.09 7.94
CA PRO A 26 -5.65 12.43 8.41
C PRO A 26 -5.33 11.04 8.99
N LYS A 27 -6.06 10.63 10.03
CA LYS A 27 -5.94 9.31 10.66
C LYS A 27 -6.93 8.30 10.09
N LYS A 28 -8.15 8.74 9.79
CA LYS A 28 -9.20 7.92 9.18
C LYS A 28 -9.49 8.43 7.77
N VAL A 29 -9.14 7.62 6.76
CA VAL A 29 -9.37 7.93 5.34
C VAL A 29 -10.28 6.88 4.72
N ALA A 30 -11.35 7.32 4.07
CA ALA A 30 -12.23 6.46 3.27
C ALA A 30 -12.16 6.83 1.79
N ASP A 31 -12.23 5.83 0.93
CA ASP A 31 -12.25 5.97 -0.51
C ASP A 31 -13.57 5.40 -1.05
N LEU A 32 -14.34 6.25 -1.73
CA LEU A 32 -15.68 5.97 -2.22
C LEU A 32 -15.62 5.79 -3.74
N GLY A 33 -15.91 4.58 -4.23
CA GLY A 33 -15.54 4.14 -5.58
C GLY A 33 -14.09 3.66 -5.61
N CYS A 34 -13.70 2.82 -4.66
CA CYS A 34 -12.29 2.45 -4.51
C CYS A 34 -11.79 1.43 -5.54
N CYS A 35 -12.66 0.84 -6.37
CA CYS A 35 -12.34 -0.10 -7.45
C CYS A 35 -11.30 -1.17 -7.04
N ASP A 36 -10.16 -1.24 -7.73
CA ASP A 36 -9.06 -2.17 -7.49
C ASP A 36 -8.22 -1.85 -6.22
N CYS A 37 -8.66 -0.87 -5.43
CA CYS A 37 -7.99 -0.35 -4.24
C CYS A 37 -6.57 0.21 -4.52
N SER A 38 -6.26 0.65 -5.74
CA SER A 38 -4.95 1.22 -6.10
C SER A 38 -4.59 2.47 -5.29
N LEU A 39 -5.54 3.37 -5.00
CA LEU A 39 -5.31 4.50 -4.10
C LEU A 39 -4.99 4.04 -2.67
N LEU A 40 -5.81 3.14 -2.11
CA LEU A 40 -5.61 2.57 -0.77
C LEU A 40 -4.25 1.85 -0.64
N ARG A 41 -3.83 1.13 -1.69
CA ARG A 41 -2.52 0.46 -1.79
C ARG A 41 -1.35 1.44 -1.79
N LYS A 42 -1.53 2.69 -2.22
CA LYS A 42 -0.54 3.78 -2.08
C LYS A 42 -0.63 4.44 -0.69
N LEU A 43 -1.85 4.71 -0.21
CA LEU A 43 -2.10 5.37 1.07
C LEU A 43 -1.56 4.59 2.29
N LYS A 44 -1.54 3.24 2.25
CA LYS A 44 -1.05 2.38 3.34
C LYS A 44 0.39 2.63 3.81
N PHE A 45 1.17 3.41 3.05
CA PHE A 45 2.54 3.77 3.40
C PHE A 45 2.65 5.06 4.25
N HIS A 46 1.57 5.83 4.39
CA HIS A 46 1.52 7.02 5.25
C HIS A 46 1.26 6.62 6.70
N ARG A 47 2.27 6.79 7.57
CA ARG A 47 2.26 6.31 8.97
C ARG A 47 1.30 7.07 9.88
N GLU A 48 0.77 8.20 9.42
CA GLU A 48 -0.24 8.99 10.12
C GLU A 48 -1.66 8.41 9.99
N ILE A 49 -1.91 7.58 8.97
CA ILE A 49 -3.19 6.89 8.78
C ILE A 49 -3.26 5.69 9.73
N GLU A 50 -4.28 5.68 10.58
CA GLU A 50 -4.60 4.61 11.53
C GLU A 50 -5.70 3.67 10.98
N PHE A 51 -6.54 4.18 10.07
CA PHE A 51 -7.63 3.46 9.45
C PHE A 51 -7.86 3.83 7.98
N LEU A 52 -7.84 2.83 7.10
CA LEU A 52 -8.30 2.93 5.72
C LEU A 52 -9.64 2.21 5.55
N CYS A 53 -10.53 2.81 4.74
CA CYS A 53 -11.79 2.20 4.35
C CYS A 53 -11.96 2.30 2.84
N GLY A 54 -12.32 1.21 2.17
CA GLY A 54 -12.77 1.20 0.78
C GLY A 54 -14.26 0.90 0.70
N VAL A 55 -14.98 1.59 -0.18
CA VAL A 55 -16.38 1.33 -0.49
C VAL A 55 -16.55 1.25 -2.00
N ASP A 56 -17.14 0.15 -2.48
CA ASP A 56 -17.49 0.01 -3.90
C ASP A 56 -18.83 -0.74 -4.06
N LEU A 57 -19.48 -0.56 -5.22
CA LEU A 57 -20.64 -1.36 -5.61
C LEU A 57 -20.22 -2.77 -6.05
N ASN A 58 -19.06 -2.91 -6.68
CA ASN A 58 -18.58 -4.15 -7.25
C ASN A 58 -17.55 -4.84 -6.35
N GLY A 59 -17.99 -5.82 -5.55
CA GLY A 59 -17.09 -6.63 -4.73
C GLY A 59 -16.02 -7.41 -5.51
N ALA A 60 -16.15 -7.56 -6.83
CA ALA A 60 -15.19 -8.30 -7.65
C ALA A 60 -13.94 -7.50 -8.04
N THR A 61 -13.92 -6.17 -7.93
CA THR A 61 -12.72 -5.35 -8.17
C THR A 61 -11.81 -5.33 -6.94
N MET A 62 -12.40 -5.33 -5.74
CA MET A 62 -11.73 -5.31 -4.44
C MET A 62 -11.01 -6.63 -4.03
N ARG A 63 -10.57 -7.47 -4.98
CA ARG A 63 -10.04 -8.82 -4.71
C ARG A 63 -8.63 -8.88 -4.13
N LYS A 64 -7.76 -7.89 -4.41
CA LYS A 64 -6.34 -7.95 -4.01
C LYS A 64 -6.17 -7.52 -2.54
N LYS A 65 -5.80 -8.48 -1.67
CA LYS A 65 -5.56 -8.27 -0.22
C LYS A 65 -4.56 -7.13 0.00
N ILE A 66 -4.99 -6.06 0.67
CA ILE A 66 -4.09 -4.96 1.04
C ILE A 66 -3.19 -5.45 2.19
N ARG A 67 -1.97 -5.92 1.90
CA ARG A 67 -0.91 -6.18 2.92
C ARG A 67 -0.43 -4.81 3.50
N PRO A 68 -0.83 -4.36 4.71
CA PRO A 68 -0.55 -3.03 5.28
C PRO A 68 0.73 -3.04 6.13
N ARG A 69 1.12 -1.87 6.67
CA ARG A 69 2.23 -1.76 7.64
C ARG A 69 1.66 -1.36 9.02
N PRO A 70 2.01 -2.04 10.13
CA PRO A 70 1.41 -1.74 11.43
C PRO A 70 1.91 -0.41 12.04
N PRO A 71 1.11 0.31 12.85
CA PRO A 71 -0.35 0.17 13.02
C PRO A 71 -1.12 0.60 11.77
N LEU A 72 -2.03 -0.24 11.28
CA LEU A 72 -3.02 0.15 10.29
C LEU A 72 -4.16 -0.85 10.25
N ALA A 73 -5.40 -0.39 10.45
CA ALA A 73 -6.59 -1.16 10.15
C ALA A 73 -7.14 -0.81 8.75
N VAL A 74 -7.63 -1.80 8.02
CA VAL A 74 -8.18 -1.66 6.67
C VAL A 74 -9.48 -2.44 6.58
N GLU A 75 -10.56 -1.79 6.13
CA GLU A 75 -11.85 -2.43 5.85
C GLU A 75 -12.32 -2.13 4.43
N LEU A 76 -12.82 -3.14 3.71
CA LEU A 76 -13.42 -2.98 2.39
C LEU A 76 -14.89 -3.41 2.43
N TYR A 77 -15.75 -2.59 1.85
CA TYR A 77 -17.19 -2.70 1.93
C TYR A 77 -17.84 -2.74 0.55
N VAL A 78 -18.72 -3.70 0.34
CA VAL A 78 -19.67 -3.69 -0.78
C VAL A 78 -20.89 -2.87 -0.36
N GLY A 79 -21.14 -1.75 -1.05
CA GLY A 79 -22.22 -0.83 -0.69
C GLY A 79 -22.35 0.37 -1.63
N SER A 80 -23.56 0.93 -1.69
CA SER A 80 -23.82 2.15 -2.48
C SER A 80 -23.51 3.42 -1.69
N VAL A 81 -22.82 4.38 -2.31
CA VAL A 81 -22.64 5.74 -1.80
C VAL A 81 -23.95 6.52 -1.62
N LEU A 82 -25.06 6.01 -2.15
CA LEU A 82 -26.42 6.55 -1.95
C LEU A 82 -27.07 6.07 -0.64
N TRP A 83 -26.51 5.05 0.01
CA TRP A 83 -27.04 4.47 1.25
C TRP A 83 -26.30 5.00 2.48
N ARG A 84 -26.97 4.90 3.63
CA ARG A 84 -26.41 5.32 4.92
C ARG A 84 -25.80 4.13 5.64
N ASP A 85 -24.53 4.22 5.96
CA ASP A 85 -23.87 3.29 6.87
C ASP A 85 -23.22 4.03 8.04
N ALA A 86 -23.60 3.71 9.27
CA ALA A 86 -23.14 4.40 10.47
C ALA A 86 -21.63 4.28 10.71
N ARG A 87 -20.97 3.24 10.16
CA ARG A 87 -19.51 3.04 10.25
C ARG A 87 -18.73 4.10 9.48
N LEU A 88 -19.34 4.72 8.47
CA LEU A 88 -18.74 5.72 7.60
C LEU A 88 -18.81 7.15 8.18
N ARG A 89 -19.22 7.31 9.45
CA ARG A 89 -19.18 8.62 10.14
C ARG A 89 -17.81 8.88 10.78
N GLY A 90 -17.47 10.17 10.92
CA GLY A 90 -16.30 10.58 11.70
C GLY A 90 -14.95 10.22 11.06
N PHE A 91 -14.88 10.27 9.73
CA PHE A 91 -13.63 10.23 8.97
C PHE A 91 -12.98 11.62 8.91
N ASP A 92 -11.65 11.64 8.83
CA ASP A 92 -10.90 12.89 8.67
C ASP A 92 -10.86 13.30 7.20
N LEU A 93 -10.76 12.32 6.30
CA LEU A 93 -10.79 12.51 4.84
C LEU A 93 -11.70 11.47 4.19
N MET A 94 -12.50 11.92 3.22
CA MET A 94 -13.14 11.05 2.23
C MET A 94 -12.69 11.45 0.82
N THR A 95 -12.29 10.47 0.02
CA THR A 95 -12.06 10.63 -1.42
C THR A 95 -13.24 10.07 -2.21
N SER A 96 -13.55 10.71 -3.32
CA SER A 96 -14.50 10.25 -4.33
C SER A 96 -13.94 10.72 -5.66
N LEU A 97 -13.05 9.89 -6.23
CA LEU A 97 -12.32 10.22 -7.45
C LEU A 97 -13.04 9.57 -8.63
N GLU A 98 -13.30 10.36 -9.68
CA GLU A 98 -14.01 9.97 -10.90
C GLU A 98 -15.24 9.04 -10.64
N LEU A 99 -16.12 9.43 -9.70
CA LEU A 99 -17.30 8.62 -9.31
C LEU A 99 -18.64 9.28 -9.68
N ILE A 100 -18.73 10.62 -9.61
CA ILE A 100 -20.03 11.28 -9.59
C ILE A 100 -20.72 11.23 -10.95
N GLU A 101 -19.95 11.20 -12.02
CA GLU A 101 -20.34 11.03 -13.43
C GLU A 101 -20.95 9.65 -13.73
N HIS A 102 -20.62 8.60 -12.98
CA HIS A 102 -21.25 7.29 -13.08
C HIS A 102 -22.62 7.25 -12.37
N LEU A 103 -22.92 8.23 -11.51
CA LEU A 103 -24.25 8.40 -10.93
C LEU A 103 -25.22 8.97 -11.97
N ARG A 104 -26.47 8.53 -11.93
CA ARG A 104 -27.54 9.22 -12.67
C ARG A 104 -27.71 10.62 -12.06
N LEU A 105 -27.99 11.63 -12.87
CA LEU A 105 -28.05 13.03 -12.40
C LEU A 105 -29.05 13.26 -11.24
N GLU A 106 -30.10 12.43 -11.15
CA GLU A 106 -31.06 12.44 -10.02
C GLU A 106 -30.48 11.89 -8.70
N ASP A 107 -29.46 11.03 -8.76
CA ASP A 107 -28.80 10.39 -7.61
C ASP A 107 -27.69 11.26 -7.00
N VAL A 108 -27.20 12.27 -7.73
CA VAL A 108 -26.21 13.25 -7.25
C VAL A 108 -26.68 13.98 -5.99
N ALA A 109 -27.95 14.37 -5.91
CA ALA A 109 -28.49 15.05 -4.72
C ALA A 109 -28.61 14.11 -3.49
N PRO A 110 -29.13 12.87 -3.62
CA PRO A 110 -28.97 11.81 -2.60
C PRO A 110 -27.53 11.58 -2.15
N PHE A 111 -26.57 11.42 -3.08
CA PHE A 111 -25.14 11.28 -2.79
C PHE A 111 -24.60 12.45 -1.95
N THR A 112 -24.82 13.68 -2.42
CA THR A 112 -24.41 14.92 -1.73
C THR A 112 -24.93 14.95 -0.29
N ARG A 113 -26.19 14.55 -0.09
CA ARG A 113 -26.83 14.49 1.24
C ARG A 113 -26.26 13.39 2.13
N VAL A 114 -25.81 12.27 1.58
CA VAL A 114 -25.16 11.20 2.35
C VAL A 114 -23.74 11.62 2.74
N LEU A 115 -22.92 12.04 1.77
CA LEU A 115 -21.53 12.41 1.97
C LEU A 115 -21.38 13.60 2.93
N PHE A 116 -21.94 14.76 2.59
CA PHE A 116 -21.77 15.98 3.38
C PHE A 116 -22.72 16.07 4.58
N GLY A 117 -23.89 15.42 4.50
CA GLY A 117 -24.94 15.54 5.51
C GLY A 117 -25.01 14.42 6.55
N PHE A 118 -24.57 13.19 6.23
CA PHE A 118 -24.66 12.04 7.13
C PHE A 118 -23.30 11.46 7.53
N MET A 119 -22.41 11.21 6.56
CA MET A 119 -21.03 10.80 6.82
C MET A 119 -20.25 11.97 7.43
N ALA A 120 -20.44 13.16 6.85
CA ALA A 120 -19.96 14.46 7.30
C ALA A 120 -18.49 14.45 7.76
N PRO A 121 -17.54 14.00 6.91
CA PRO A 121 -16.11 13.93 7.27
C PRO A 121 -15.51 15.32 7.50
N ALA A 122 -14.32 15.39 8.10
CA ALA A 122 -13.64 16.68 8.30
C ALA A 122 -13.22 17.33 6.96
N ALA A 123 -12.75 16.53 5.99
CA ALA A 123 -12.47 16.94 4.64
C ALA A 123 -13.04 15.97 3.59
N VAL A 124 -13.31 16.48 2.38
CA VAL A 124 -13.67 15.67 1.19
C VAL A 124 -12.81 16.11 0.02
N ILE A 125 -12.34 15.17 -0.79
CA ILE A 125 -11.80 15.45 -2.14
C ILE A 125 -12.73 14.75 -3.14
N VAL A 126 -13.34 15.55 -4.02
CA VAL A 126 -14.14 15.04 -5.15
C VAL A 126 -13.42 15.39 -6.44
N SER A 127 -13.30 14.44 -7.35
CA SER A 127 -12.86 14.70 -8.73
C SER A 127 -13.87 14.16 -9.74
N THR A 128 -13.86 14.76 -10.93
CA THR A 128 -14.69 14.37 -12.09
C THR A 128 -14.05 14.95 -13.37
N PRO A 129 -14.32 14.38 -14.56
CA PRO A 129 -13.97 14.98 -15.84
C PRO A 129 -14.44 16.43 -15.98
N ASN A 130 -13.66 17.22 -16.70
CA ASN A 130 -14.01 18.59 -17.09
C ASN A 130 -14.41 18.64 -18.57
N ALA A 131 -15.70 18.79 -18.86
CA ALA A 131 -16.21 18.85 -20.22
C ALA A 131 -15.63 20.03 -21.05
N ASP A 132 -15.17 21.12 -20.40
CA ASP A 132 -14.51 22.24 -21.08
C ASP A 132 -13.17 21.83 -21.73
N PHE A 133 -12.56 20.72 -21.27
CA PHE A 133 -11.30 20.19 -21.79
C PHE A 133 -11.50 19.27 -23.00
N ASN A 134 -12.68 18.65 -23.14
CA ASN A 134 -12.95 17.64 -24.17
C ASN A 134 -12.62 18.06 -25.62
N PRO A 135 -12.78 19.34 -26.03
CA PRO A 135 -12.39 19.79 -27.37
C PRO A 135 -10.89 19.61 -27.72
N LEU A 136 -10.03 19.32 -26.74
CA LEU A 136 -8.61 19.01 -26.96
C LEU A 136 -8.36 17.55 -27.35
N PHE A 137 -9.30 16.63 -27.09
CA PHE A 137 -9.15 15.22 -27.48
C PHE A 137 -9.50 15.02 -28.96
N PRO A 138 -8.61 14.44 -29.78
CA PRO A 138 -8.91 14.10 -31.17
C PRO A 138 -10.04 13.06 -31.26
N ARG A 139 -11.10 13.39 -32.00
CA ARG A 139 -12.18 12.46 -32.40
C ARG A 139 -13.04 11.91 -31.25
N MET A 140 -13.37 12.74 -30.25
CA MET A 140 -14.28 12.38 -29.16
C MET A 140 -15.70 12.95 -29.36
N PRO A 141 -16.65 12.21 -29.99
CA PRO A 141 -18.04 12.65 -30.15
C PRO A 141 -18.89 12.30 -28.92
N GLY A 142 -18.71 13.02 -27.80
CA GLY A 142 -19.53 12.85 -26.60
C GLY A 142 -18.74 12.97 -25.31
N PHE A 143 -19.05 12.09 -24.36
CA PHE A 143 -18.27 11.88 -23.14
C PHE A 143 -16.98 11.11 -23.45
N ARG A 144 -16.02 11.17 -22.53
CA ARG A 144 -14.72 10.47 -22.61
C ARG A 144 -14.85 8.97 -22.47
N ASP A 145 -15.88 8.54 -21.75
CA ASP A 145 -16.17 7.15 -21.43
C ASP A 145 -17.66 6.84 -21.72
N PRO A 146 -18.00 5.65 -22.26
CA PRO A 146 -19.38 5.28 -22.58
C PRO A 146 -20.27 5.01 -21.35
N ASP A 147 -19.71 4.71 -20.18
CA ASP A 147 -20.47 4.56 -18.93
C ASP A 147 -20.74 5.89 -18.22
N HIS A 148 -20.06 6.99 -18.54
CA HIS A 148 -20.40 8.30 -17.98
C HIS A 148 -21.88 8.67 -18.26
N LYS A 149 -22.63 9.03 -17.21
CA LYS A 149 -24.03 9.47 -17.31
C LYS A 149 -24.14 10.97 -17.56
N PHE A 150 -23.10 11.72 -17.20
CA PHE A 150 -22.91 13.13 -17.52
C PHE A 150 -21.42 13.48 -17.42
N GLU A 151 -21.01 14.58 -18.06
CA GLU A 151 -19.74 15.25 -17.75
C GLU A 151 -20.02 16.75 -17.57
N TRP A 152 -19.47 17.34 -16.51
CA TRP A 152 -19.73 18.73 -16.18
C TRP A 152 -18.66 19.67 -16.70
N THR A 153 -19.09 20.84 -17.18
CA THR A 153 -18.22 22.02 -17.32
C THR A 153 -17.71 22.50 -15.96
N ARG A 154 -16.67 23.34 -15.94
CA ARG A 154 -16.20 23.97 -14.68
C ARG A 154 -17.30 24.74 -13.95
N ALA A 155 -18.20 25.37 -14.70
CA ALA A 155 -19.29 26.15 -14.14
C ALA A 155 -20.33 25.28 -13.42
N GLU A 156 -20.67 24.12 -13.97
CA GLU A 156 -21.64 23.18 -13.38
C GLU A 156 -21.08 22.53 -12.12
N PHE A 157 -19.84 22.02 -12.18
CA PHE A 157 -19.16 21.42 -11.03
C PHE A 157 -18.97 22.42 -9.88
N GLN A 158 -18.52 23.65 -10.18
CA GLN A 158 -18.40 24.71 -9.17
C GLN A 158 -19.76 25.09 -8.58
N SER A 159 -20.81 25.18 -9.40
CA SER A 159 -22.17 25.49 -8.93
C SER A 159 -22.68 24.43 -7.94
N TRP A 160 -22.56 23.14 -8.29
CA TRP A 160 -22.90 22.02 -7.40
C TRP A 160 -22.07 22.05 -6.10
N ALA A 161 -20.75 22.16 -6.21
CA ALA A 161 -19.85 22.15 -5.06
C ALA A 161 -20.08 23.33 -4.11
N LEU A 162 -20.27 24.55 -4.64
CA LEU A 162 -20.58 25.73 -3.81
C LEU A 162 -21.94 25.60 -3.13
N ALA A 163 -22.95 25.03 -3.80
CA ALA A 163 -24.26 24.75 -3.19
C ALA A 163 -24.16 23.72 -2.06
N ALA A 164 -23.46 22.60 -2.29
CA ALA A 164 -23.20 21.59 -1.27
C ALA A 164 -22.44 22.17 -0.06
N ALA A 165 -21.38 22.93 -0.32
CA ALA A 165 -20.57 23.56 0.73
C ALA A 165 -21.38 24.55 1.57
N ALA A 166 -22.19 25.41 0.93
CA ALA A 166 -23.08 26.35 1.61
C ALA A 166 -24.18 25.65 2.43
N GLN A 167 -24.74 24.55 1.92
CA GLN A 167 -25.82 23.81 2.56
C GLN A 167 -25.34 23.01 3.80
N TYR A 168 -24.16 22.39 3.71
CA TYR A 168 -23.67 21.46 4.73
C TYR A 168 -22.56 22.05 5.63
N GLY A 169 -22.18 23.31 5.45
CA GLY A 169 -21.24 24.01 6.32
C GLY A 169 -19.77 23.71 6.02
N TYR A 170 -19.42 23.55 4.74
CA TYR A 170 -18.05 23.41 4.25
C TYR A 170 -17.57 24.69 3.56
N GLU A 171 -16.28 24.77 3.31
CA GLU A 171 -15.65 25.67 2.33
C GLU A 171 -15.08 24.79 1.22
N ALA A 172 -15.11 25.26 -0.04
CA ALA A 172 -14.66 24.50 -1.20
C ALA A 172 -13.55 25.27 -1.94
N GLU A 173 -12.43 24.61 -2.18
CA GLU A 173 -11.32 25.07 -3.01
C GLU A 173 -11.31 24.27 -4.33
N PHE A 174 -11.08 24.96 -5.46
CA PHE A 174 -11.13 24.37 -6.80
C PHE A 174 -9.75 24.31 -7.43
N THR A 175 -9.41 23.15 -7.98
CA THR A 175 -8.15 22.88 -8.68
C THR A 175 -8.35 21.74 -9.70
N GLY A 176 -7.29 21.06 -10.13
CA GLY A 176 -7.39 19.90 -11.00
C GLY A 176 -6.04 19.29 -11.34
N VAL A 177 -6.05 18.29 -12.24
CA VAL A 177 -4.88 17.59 -12.76
C VAL A 177 -5.03 17.35 -14.28
N GLY A 178 -3.93 17.03 -14.97
CA GLY A 178 -3.87 17.05 -16.43
C GLY A 178 -3.92 18.50 -16.94
N GLN A 179 -2.86 19.26 -16.70
CA GLN A 179 -2.79 20.65 -17.15
C GLN A 179 -2.62 20.71 -18.68
N ALA A 180 -3.45 21.48 -19.38
CA ALA A 180 -3.23 21.78 -20.80
C ALA A 180 -1.97 22.63 -21.01
N GLU A 181 -1.51 22.68 -22.26
CA GLU A 181 -0.52 23.64 -22.75
C GLU A 181 -0.84 25.07 -22.24
N PRO A 182 0.17 25.88 -21.82
CA PRO A 182 -0.07 27.12 -21.09
C PRO A 182 -1.00 28.15 -21.78
N HIS A 183 -1.03 28.15 -23.11
CA HIS A 183 -1.87 29.04 -23.92
C HIS A 183 -3.33 28.58 -24.04
N LEU A 184 -3.61 27.30 -23.76
CA LEU A 184 -4.96 26.70 -23.74
C LEU A 184 -5.51 26.60 -22.32
N HIS A 185 -4.65 26.41 -21.31
CA HIS A 185 -5.06 26.18 -19.92
C HIS A 185 -6.02 27.24 -19.36
N LEU A 186 -5.84 28.52 -19.68
CA LEU A 186 -6.78 29.58 -19.25
C LEU A 186 -8.18 29.42 -19.86
N GLN A 187 -8.28 28.83 -21.05
CA GLN A 187 -9.54 28.64 -21.78
C GLN A 187 -10.28 27.40 -21.27
N VAL A 188 -9.58 26.25 -21.15
CA VAL A 188 -10.19 24.95 -20.83
C VAL A 188 -10.06 24.52 -19.36
N GLY A 189 -9.03 24.98 -18.64
CA GLY A 189 -8.70 24.52 -17.29
C GLY A 189 -7.87 23.23 -17.26
N PHE A 190 -8.18 22.36 -16.31
CA PHE A 190 -7.54 21.05 -16.12
C PHE A 190 -8.36 19.93 -16.78
N CYS A 191 -7.74 18.78 -17.07
CA CYS A 191 -8.38 17.61 -17.65
C CYS A 191 -9.40 16.99 -16.69
N THR A 192 -8.96 16.67 -15.47
CA THR A 192 -9.84 16.36 -14.33
C THR A 192 -9.95 17.62 -13.47
N GLN A 193 -11.16 17.98 -13.07
CA GLN A 193 -11.43 19.04 -12.10
C GLN A 193 -11.58 18.45 -10.70
N ILE A 194 -11.06 19.14 -9.69
CA ILE A 194 -11.04 18.70 -8.29
C ILE A 194 -11.63 19.78 -7.40
N ALA A 195 -12.53 19.39 -6.50
CA ALA A 195 -13.02 20.22 -5.41
C ALA A 195 -12.56 19.62 -4.06
N VAL A 196 -11.82 20.41 -3.28
CA VAL A 196 -11.44 20.07 -1.90
C VAL A 196 -12.36 20.80 -0.95
N PHE A 197 -13.12 20.05 -0.17
CA PHE A 197 -14.05 20.58 0.82
C PHE A 197 -13.44 20.46 2.21
N GLN A 198 -13.45 21.55 2.98
CA GLN A 198 -13.07 21.58 4.39
C GLN A 198 -14.30 21.91 5.24
N ARG A 199 -14.61 21.06 6.23
CA ARG A 199 -15.75 21.31 7.13
C ARG A 199 -15.42 22.49 8.03
N ARG A 200 -16.28 23.51 8.05
CA ARG A 200 -16.04 24.67 8.90
C ARG A 200 -16.00 24.23 10.37
N PRO A 201 -15.09 24.78 11.19
CA PRO A 201 -15.13 24.53 12.63
C PRO A 201 -16.51 24.95 13.15
N ALA A 202 -17.09 24.13 14.03
CA ALA A 202 -18.42 24.39 14.57
C ALA A 202 -18.41 25.70 15.38
N GLY A 203 -18.83 26.79 14.74
CA GLY A 203 -18.88 28.11 15.36
C GLY A 203 -19.80 28.09 16.57
N GLY A 204 -19.23 28.28 17.76
CA GLY A 204 -19.99 28.34 19.01
C GLY A 204 -21.16 29.33 18.89
N GLY A 205 -22.36 28.86 19.26
CA GLY A 205 -23.66 29.44 18.87
C GLY A 205 -23.72 30.96 18.67
N GLY A 206 -23.50 31.40 17.44
CA GLY A 206 -23.63 32.79 17.02
C GLY A 206 -25.09 33.25 17.16
N ARG A 207 -25.34 34.17 18.09
CA ARG A 207 -26.66 34.74 18.37
C ARG A 207 -27.38 35.16 17.09
N ARG A 208 -28.62 34.68 16.90
CA ARG A 208 -29.54 35.20 15.87
C ARG A 208 -29.62 36.73 15.98
N SER A 209 -29.17 37.44 14.95
CA SER A 209 -29.25 38.90 14.89
C SER A 209 -30.71 39.34 14.90
N GLY A 210 -31.12 40.02 15.96
CA GLY A 210 -32.50 40.46 16.18
C GLY A 210 -32.93 41.60 15.26
N GLY A 211 -33.37 41.26 14.05
CA GLY A 211 -34.00 42.20 13.13
C GLY A 211 -35.38 42.66 13.61
N ARG A 212 -35.44 43.79 14.33
CA ARG A 212 -36.71 44.47 14.64
C ARG A 212 -37.34 45.05 13.37
N ARG A 213 -38.47 44.48 12.91
CA ARG A 213 -39.58 45.23 12.29
C ARG A 213 -40.90 44.68 12.83
N GLY A 214 -41.84 45.57 13.16
CA GLY A 214 -43.00 45.22 13.97
C GLY A 214 -44.32 45.18 13.21
N GLY A 215 -45.31 44.56 13.85
CA GLY A 215 -46.69 45.05 13.82
C GLY A 215 -47.62 44.57 12.70
N ALA A 216 -48.19 43.37 12.88
CA ALA A 216 -49.65 43.17 12.72
C ALA A 216 -50.06 41.91 13.48
N ALA A 217 -51.06 42.01 14.37
CA ALA A 217 -51.54 40.89 15.16
C ALA A 217 -52.81 40.28 14.54
N LEU A 218 -52.84 38.96 14.36
CA LEU A 218 -54.04 38.16 14.14
C LEU A 218 -53.92 36.82 14.89
N ARG A 219 -55.06 36.22 15.25
CA ARG A 219 -55.21 35.37 16.44
C ARG A 219 -54.89 33.88 16.22
N ARG A 220 -54.46 33.21 17.30
CA ARG A 220 -54.41 31.74 17.47
C ARG A 220 -55.83 31.13 17.46
N PRO A 221 -55.97 29.84 17.11
CA PRO A 221 -55.93 28.76 18.11
C PRO A 221 -54.67 27.88 17.92
N ALA A 222 -53.95 27.43 18.96
CA ALA A 222 -54.36 26.52 20.04
C ALA A 222 -54.57 25.08 19.55
N GLY A 223 -53.46 24.43 19.16
CA GLY A 223 -53.30 22.99 19.03
C GLY A 223 -51.96 22.60 19.66
N GLY A 224 -51.95 21.56 20.50
CA GLY A 224 -50.75 21.10 21.19
C GLY A 224 -49.90 20.17 20.32
N GLY A 225 -48.60 20.26 20.47
CA GLY A 225 -47.61 19.37 19.87
C GLY A 225 -46.27 19.64 20.53
N GLY A 226 -45.74 18.66 21.25
CA GLY A 226 -44.45 18.80 21.94
C GLY A 226 -43.32 19.04 20.94
N ALA A 227 -42.24 19.68 21.41
CA ALA A 227 -41.00 19.68 20.65
C ALA A 227 -40.60 18.22 20.33
N PRO A 228 -40.09 17.92 19.13
CA PRO A 228 -39.50 16.61 18.89
C PRO A 228 -38.31 16.47 19.83
N ALA A 229 -38.43 15.54 20.78
CA ALA A 229 -37.27 15.06 21.54
C ALA A 229 -36.22 14.55 20.55
N ALA A 230 -34.95 14.65 20.92
CA ALA A 230 -33.86 14.11 20.11
C ALA A 230 -34.10 12.60 19.89
N GLY A 231 -34.55 12.25 18.69
CA GLY A 231 -34.80 10.87 18.33
C GLY A 231 -33.47 10.13 18.29
N GLY A 232 -33.36 9.04 19.05
CA GLY A 232 -32.33 8.04 18.81
C GLY A 232 -32.57 7.46 17.42
N GLY A 233 -31.86 7.98 16.42
CA GLY A 233 -31.91 7.45 15.06
C GLY A 233 -31.31 6.06 15.06
N GLU A 234 -32.11 5.08 14.67
CA GLU A 234 -31.69 3.69 14.50
C GLU A 234 -30.46 3.64 13.58
N GLU A 235 -29.37 3.03 14.07
CA GLU A 235 -28.11 3.02 13.32
C GLU A 235 -28.23 2.09 12.12
N THR A 236 -28.26 2.70 10.94
CA THR A 236 -28.33 1.97 9.66
C THR A 236 -26.96 1.41 9.31
N PHE A 237 -26.89 0.10 9.03
CA PHE A 237 -25.70 -0.59 8.55
C PHE A 237 -26.03 -1.29 7.23
N SER A 238 -25.99 -0.54 6.12
CA SER A 238 -26.39 -1.03 4.80
C SER A 238 -25.29 -1.72 4.01
N TYR A 239 -24.02 -1.64 4.44
CA TYR A 239 -22.89 -2.20 3.68
C TYR A 239 -22.50 -3.60 4.14
N THR A 240 -22.15 -4.46 3.18
CA THR A 240 -21.60 -5.78 3.43
C THR A 240 -20.09 -5.68 3.58
N LEU A 241 -19.54 -6.12 4.72
CA LEU A 241 -18.09 -6.20 4.91
C LEU A 241 -17.53 -7.32 4.03
N LEU A 242 -16.59 -6.99 3.14
CA LEU A 242 -15.93 -7.94 2.24
C LEU A 242 -14.57 -8.38 2.79
N TYR A 243 -13.81 -7.43 3.34
CA TYR A 243 -12.47 -7.65 3.89
C TYR A 243 -12.28 -6.76 5.10
N SER A 244 -11.71 -7.31 6.18
CA SER A 244 -11.24 -6.54 7.33
C SER A 244 -9.92 -7.12 7.77
N VAL A 245 -8.95 -6.25 8.04
CA VAL A 245 -7.70 -6.63 8.68
C VAL A 245 -7.24 -5.50 9.59
N SER A 246 -6.79 -5.85 10.79
CA SER A 246 -6.28 -4.88 11.76
C SER A 246 -4.86 -5.27 12.12
N TYR A 247 -3.89 -4.44 11.72
CA TYR A 247 -2.50 -4.61 12.12
C TYR A 247 -2.26 -3.78 13.38
N PRO A 248 -2.09 -4.43 14.54
CA PRO A 248 -1.95 -3.74 15.82
C PRO A 248 -0.69 -2.88 15.87
N SER A 249 -0.62 -1.95 16.83
CA SER A 249 0.48 -0.99 16.88
C SER A 249 1.83 -1.63 17.16
N LEU A 250 2.88 -1.20 16.46
CA LEU A 250 4.28 -1.47 16.82
C LEU A 250 4.69 -0.86 18.17
N ARG A 251 3.79 -0.13 18.86
CA ARG A 251 3.94 0.23 20.27
C ARG A 251 3.66 -0.95 21.21
N ASP A 252 2.94 -1.96 20.74
CA ASP A 252 2.81 -3.24 21.43
C ASP A 252 4.12 -4.04 21.22
N HIS A 253 4.71 -4.47 22.34
CA HIS A 253 6.00 -5.14 22.36
C HIS A 253 5.97 -6.50 21.66
N ASN A 254 4.85 -7.23 21.74
CA ASN A 254 4.69 -8.55 21.15
C ASN A 254 4.50 -8.44 19.63
N VAL A 255 3.80 -7.41 19.18
CA VAL A 255 3.58 -7.13 17.75
C VAL A 255 4.87 -6.67 17.07
N LEU A 256 5.62 -5.76 17.71
CA LEU A 256 6.93 -5.35 17.23
C LEU A 256 7.89 -6.54 17.16
N ARG A 257 7.91 -7.37 18.20
CA ARG A 257 8.69 -8.61 18.27
C ARG A 257 8.34 -9.56 17.12
N GLY A 258 7.06 -9.91 16.93
CA GLY A 258 6.63 -10.75 15.81
C GLY A 258 7.03 -10.19 14.44
N CYS A 259 6.87 -8.87 14.23
CA CYS A 259 7.32 -8.22 12.99
C CYS A 259 8.84 -8.28 12.78
N LEU A 260 9.64 -8.27 13.84
CA LEU A 260 11.10 -8.41 13.77
C LEU A 260 11.51 -9.85 13.52
N VAL A 261 10.84 -10.82 14.17
CA VAL A 261 11.05 -12.27 13.98
C VAL A 261 10.80 -12.68 12.53
N SER A 262 9.62 -12.38 11.96
CA SER A 262 9.30 -12.76 10.58
C SER A 262 10.27 -12.15 9.56
N GLU A 263 10.68 -10.90 9.75
CA GLU A 263 11.67 -10.25 8.88
C GLU A 263 13.08 -10.81 9.07
N VAL A 264 13.46 -11.28 10.27
CA VAL A 264 14.75 -11.94 10.50
C VAL A 264 14.79 -13.29 9.80
N LEU A 265 13.76 -14.11 9.96
CA LEU A 265 13.68 -15.45 9.37
C LEU A 265 13.68 -15.36 7.83
N TYR A 266 12.77 -14.57 7.24
CA TYR A 266 12.70 -14.37 5.78
C TYR A 266 14.07 -13.97 5.18
N TRP A 267 14.75 -12.98 5.78
CA TRP A 267 16.05 -12.56 5.27
C TRP A 267 17.17 -13.54 5.60
N ALA A 268 17.05 -14.39 6.62
CA ALA A 268 17.97 -15.49 6.88
C ALA A 268 17.84 -16.58 5.79
N HIS A 269 16.63 -17.09 5.55
CA HIS A 269 16.36 -18.06 4.47
C HIS A 269 16.77 -17.53 3.10
N LYS A 270 16.40 -16.29 2.74
CA LYS A 270 16.80 -15.68 1.45
C LYS A 270 18.32 -15.51 1.29
N LEU A 271 19.08 -15.35 2.39
CA LEU A 271 20.55 -15.33 2.39
C LEU A 271 21.15 -16.75 2.40
N CYS A 272 20.44 -17.75 2.92
CA CYS A 272 20.78 -19.17 2.83
C CYS A 272 20.64 -19.69 1.40
N GLY A 273 19.48 -19.50 0.77
CA GLY A 273 19.19 -19.95 -0.61
C GLY A 273 20.19 -19.41 -1.64
N ARG A 274 20.58 -18.13 -1.52
CA ARG A 274 21.64 -17.54 -2.37
C ARG A 274 22.99 -18.26 -2.24
N ARG A 275 23.37 -18.67 -1.02
CA ARG A 275 24.59 -19.46 -0.78
C ARG A 275 24.46 -20.88 -1.36
N ARG A 276 23.28 -21.51 -1.26
CA ARG A 276 23.00 -22.82 -1.88
C ARG A 276 23.19 -22.78 -3.40
N LEU A 277 22.75 -21.71 -4.06
CA LEU A 277 22.97 -21.50 -5.50
C LEU A 277 24.46 -21.33 -5.83
N GLU A 278 25.18 -20.46 -5.10
CA GLU A 278 26.62 -20.24 -5.29
C GLU A 278 27.47 -21.51 -5.09
N ASP A 279 27.12 -22.36 -4.11
CA ASP A 279 27.84 -23.62 -3.88
C ASP A 279 27.45 -24.71 -4.92
N ARG A 280 26.19 -24.78 -5.36
CA ARG A 280 25.76 -25.67 -6.48
C ARG A 280 26.48 -25.31 -7.79
N ASP A 281 26.65 -24.02 -8.09
CA ASP A 281 27.40 -23.59 -9.27
C ASP A 281 28.90 -23.87 -9.16
N ARG A 282 29.50 -23.72 -7.97
CA ARG A 282 30.91 -24.11 -7.73
C ARG A 282 31.16 -25.60 -7.93
N ASP A 283 30.25 -26.47 -7.49
CA ASP A 283 30.41 -27.91 -7.71
C ASP A 283 30.17 -28.30 -9.18
N ARG A 284 29.28 -27.60 -9.90
CA ARG A 284 29.18 -27.72 -11.37
C ARG A 284 30.48 -27.31 -12.08
N ASP A 285 31.12 -26.23 -11.64
CA ASP A 285 32.34 -25.72 -12.27
C ASP A 285 33.58 -26.59 -11.93
N ARG A 286 33.65 -27.13 -10.70
CA ARG A 286 34.61 -28.19 -10.32
C ARG A 286 34.42 -29.45 -11.15
N GLY A 287 33.18 -29.81 -11.48
CA GLY A 287 32.85 -30.89 -12.41
C GLY A 287 33.23 -30.61 -13.87
N ARG A 288 33.64 -29.39 -14.23
CA ARG A 288 33.94 -28.95 -15.61
C ARG A 288 35.43 -28.78 -15.93
N GLY A 289 36.33 -29.21 -15.04
CA GLY A 289 37.76 -29.33 -15.32
C GLY A 289 38.05 -30.34 -16.44
N SER A 290 38.36 -29.86 -17.65
CA SER A 290 38.66 -30.74 -18.79
C SER A 290 39.98 -31.50 -18.64
N PRO A 291 40.06 -32.78 -19.08
CA PRO A 291 41.27 -33.58 -18.99
C PRO A 291 42.27 -33.21 -20.10
N ALA A 292 43.42 -32.65 -19.73
CA ALA A 292 44.52 -32.39 -20.67
C ALA A 292 45.87 -32.70 -20.02
N GLY A 293 46.73 -33.44 -20.74
CA GLY A 293 48.16 -33.55 -20.38
C GLY A 293 48.64 -34.88 -19.79
N ARG A 294 48.33 -36.01 -20.44
CA ARG A 294 49.11 -37.25 -20.23
C ARG A 294 50.44 -37.09 -20.99
N THR A 295 51.53 -36.79 -20.28
CA THR A 295 52.91 -36.90 -20.83
C THR A 295 53.67 -37.93 -20.02
N GLU A 296 53.88 -39.10 -20.62
CA GLU A 296 54.78 -40.12 -20.10
C GLU A 296 56.24 -39.66 -20.29
N ARG A 297 57.06 -39.77 -19.25
CA ARG A 297 58.46 -40.16 -19.44
C ARG A 297 59.01 -40.89 -18.22
N GLU A 298 59.70 -41.99 -18.51
CA GLU A 298 60.20 -42.98 -17.57
C GLU A 298 61.47 -42.49 -16.82
N MET A 299 61.71 -42.97 -15.60
CA MET A 299 62.82 -43.91 -15.27
C MET A 299 62.95 -44.14 -13.74
N TRP A 300 63.37 -45.36 -13.38
CA TRP A 300 63.62 -45.91 -12.04
C TRP A 300 65.10 -45.67 -11.58
N PRO A 301 65.60 -46.22 -10.44
CA PRO A 301 65.17 -46.12 -9.03
C PRO A 301 66.35 -45.88 -8.04
N THR A 302 66.10 -45.79 -6.72
CA THR A 302 66.92 -46.23 -5.54
C THR A 302 66.17 -45.76 -4.25
N GLU A 303 65.91 -46.55 -3.19
CA GLU A 303 66.82 -47.14 -2.16
C GLU A 303 67.61 -46.05 -1.38
N GLU A 304 67.71 -46.01 -0.04
CA GLU A 304 67.20 -46.85 1.08
C GLU A 304 67.43 -46.10 2.44
N TYR A 305 66.92 -46.63 3.58
CA TYR A 305 67.21 -46.31 5.01
C TYR A 305 66.73 -44.99 5.68
N GLY A 306 66.42 -45.11 6.99
CA GLY A 306 66.41 -44.00 7.97
C GLY A 306 65.47 -44.21 9.18
N GLU A 307 66.01 -44.71 10.30
CA GLU A 307 65.32 -44.85 11.61
C GLU A 307 65.31 -43.52 12.40
N GLY A 308 64.44 -43.38 13.41
CA GLY A 308 64.50 -42.29 14.41
C GLY A 308 63.21 -42.10 15.22
N GLU A 309 63.29 -42.30 16.55
CA GLU A 309 62.19 -42.20 17.53
C GLU A 309 62.22 -40.85 18.32
N GLU A 310 61.37 -40.74 19.36
CA GLU A 310 61.29 -39.71 20.44
C GLU A 310 60.60 -38.37 20.06
N GLU A 311 59.46 -37.93 20.63
CA GLU A 311 58.93 -37.77 22.03
C GLU A 311 59.06 -36.34 22.59
N GLU A 312 58.11 -35.95 23.49
CA GLU A 312 57.82 -34.61 24.08
C GLU A 312 57.30 -33.54 23.08
N GLU A 313 56.29 -32.66 23.35
CA GLU A 313 55.31 -32.48 24.45
C GLU A 313 53.98 -31.88 23.86
N GLU A 314 53.03 -31.37 24.68
CA GLU A 314 51.72 -30.81 24.29
C GLU A 314 51.68 -29.26 24.18
N GLU A 315 50.78 -28.70 23.36
CA GLU A 315 50.11 -27.42 23.70
C GLU A 315 48.67 -27.38 23.12
N GLU A 316 47.67 -27.21 24.00
CA GLU A 316 46.24 -27.27 23.63
C GLU A 316 45.78 -26.03 22.83
N GLY A 317 45.58 -26.21 21.52
CA GLY A 317 44.84 -25.27 20.68
C GLY A 317 43.42 -25.75 20.40
N LEU A 318 42.39 -25.10 20.98
CA LEU A 318 40.99 -25.40 20.70
C LEU A 318 40.64 -25.04 19.24
N GLN A 319 40.71 -26.01 18.33
CA GLN A 319 40.48 -25.81 16.90
C GLN A 319 39.00 -25.60 16.59
N VAL A 320 38.63 -24.37 16.22
CA VAL A 320 37.32 -24.07 15.62
C VAL A 320 37.43 -24.31 14.11
N GLY A 321 36.72 -25.32 13.62
CA GLY A 321 36.81 -25.77 12.23
C GLY A 321 35.89 -25.03 11.24
N GLU A 322 36.40 -24.91 10.01
CA GLU A 322 35.71 -24.86 8.71
C GLU A 322 35.00 -23.55 8.26
N ASP A 323 35.56 -22.97 7.19
CA ASP A 323 34.93 -22.11 6.17
C ASP A 323 34.19 -20.81 6.57
N VAL A 324 34.73 -20.07 7.56
CA VAL A 324 34.30 -18.68 7.84
C VAL A 324 34.87 -17.69 6.81
N LYS A 325 34.04 -17.26 5.86
CA LYS A 325 34.36 -16.22 4.87
C LYS A 325 33.89 -14.83 5.34
N ARG A 326 34.50 -13.77 4.78
CA ARG A 326 34.14 -12.37 5.03
C ARG A 326 33.95 -11.62 3.73
N THR A 327 32.91 -10.78 3.69
CA THR A 327 32.64 -9.86 2.59
C THR A 327 33.74 -8.78 2.48
N ASN A 328 33.80 -8.08 1.34
CA ASN A 328 34.69 -6.92 1.13
C ASN A 328 34.51 -5.77 2.16
N GLY A 329 33.40 -5.76 2.91
CA GLY A 329 33.15 -4.82 4.01
C GLY A 329 33.53 -5.34 5.41
N GLY A 330 34.09 -6.54 5.52
CA GLY A 330 34.50 -7.16 6.79
C GLY A 330 33.39 -7.91 7.55
N GLN A 331 32.14 -7.84 7.10
CA GLN A 331 31.03 -8.64 7.66
C GLN A 331 31.24 -10.13 7.38
N LEU A 332 30.87 -11.00 8.32
CA LEU A 332 30.88 -12.46 8.10
C LEU A 332 29.88 -12.82 6.99
N GLU A 333 30.26 -13.81 6.17
CA GLU A 333 29.32 -14.49 5.29
C GLU A 333 28.59 -15.60 6.05
N SER A 334 27.48 -16.08 5.49
CA SER A 334 26.77 -17.22 6.08
C SER A 334 27.66 -18.47 6.00
N TYR A 335 27.76 -19.21 7.10
CA TYR A 335 28.69 -20.33 7.27
C TYR A 335 27.93 -21.59 7.69
N ARG A 336 28.51 -22.77 7.45
CA ARG A 336 27.88 -24.05 7.84
C ARG A 336 28.43 -24.49 9.18
N GLN A 337 27.58 -25.08 10.03
CA GLN A 337 27.99 -25.66 11.30
C GLN A 337 27.29 -27.01 11.48
N GLY A 338 27.98 -28.10 11.13
CA GLY A 338 27.36 -29.43 11.06
C GLY A 338 26.31 -29.49 9.95
N ARG A 339 25.05 -29.78 10.32
CA ARG A 339 23.89 -29.81 9.40
C ARG A 339 23.20 -28.44 9.24
N CYS A 340 23.54 -27.46 10.07
CA CYS A 340 22.83 -26.18 10.08
C CYS A 340 23.57 -25.11 9.27
N VAL A 341 22.83 -24.14 8.73
CA VAL A 341 23.39 -22.93 8.13
C VAL A 341 23.21 -21.76 9.08
N CYS A 342 24.34 -21.14 9.45
CA CYS A 342 24.39 -19.98 10.34
C CYS A 342 24.45 -18.69 9.50
N VAL A 343 23.44 -17.83 9.64
CA VAL A 343 23.33 -16.54 8.95
C VAL A 343 23.57 -15.38 9.92
N PRO A 344 24.68 -14.62 9.80
CA PRO A 344 24.99 -13.50 10.68
C PRO A 344 23.90 -12.43 10.74
N LEU A 345 23.51 -12.03 11.95
CA LEU A 345 22.46 -11.02 12.18
C LEU A 345 22.86 -9.63 11.69
N ASP A 346 24.14 -9.29 11.68
CA ASP A 346 24.63 -8.02 11.12
C ASP A 346 24.44 -7.97 9.58
N ARG A 347 24.52 -9.11 8.90
CA ARG A 347 24.21 -9.28 7.47
C ARG A 347 22.71 -9.20 7.21
N VAL A 348 21.89 -9.91 7.99
CA VAL A 348 20.42 -9.82 7.93
C VAL A 348 19.94 -8.37 8.15
N TRP A 349 20.50 -7.69 9.15
CA TRP A 349 20.19 -6.29 9.48
C TRP A 349 20.75 -5.29 8.45
N SER A 350 21.89 -5.55 7.81
CA SER A 350 22.44 -4.69 6.75
C SER A 350 21.72 -4.87 5.40
N CYS A 351 21.22 -6.06 5.09
CA CYS A 351 20.37 -6.31 3.93
C CYS A 351 18.96 -5.73 4.09
N CYS A 352 18.29 -5.92 5.23
CA CYS A 352 16.91 -5.46 5.41
C CYS A 352 16.80 -4.03 5.97
N ARG A 353 16.38 -3.08 5.12
CA ARG A 353 16.04 -1.70 5.55
C ARG A 353 14.93 -1.67 6.62
N ARG A 354 13.93 -2.56 6.52
CA ARG A 354 12.79 -2.60 7.45
C ARG A 354 13.21 -3.03 8.85
N LEU A 355 14.11 -4.01 8.99
CA LEU A 355 14.71 -4.37 10.28
C LEU A 355 15.43 -3.19 10.93
N ARG A 356 16.19 -2.39 10.17
CA ARG A 356 16.86 -1.18 10.70
C ARG A 356 15.86 -0.14 11.20
N GLU A 357 14.79 0.12 10.45
CA GLU A 357 13.75 1.08 10.84
C GLU A 357 12.92 0.63 12.06
N LEU A 358 12.73 -0.69 12.24
CA LEU A 358 11.94 -1.26 13.35
C LEU A 358 12.76 -1.43 14.64
N SER A 359 13.96 -1.99 14.54
CA SER A 359 14.83 -2.25 15.71
C SER A 359 15.61 -1.01 16.16
N GLY A 360 15.97 -0.13 15.21
CA GLY A 360 16.84 1.04 15.44
C GLY A 360 18.32 0.73 15.67
N SER A 361 18.66 -0.46 16.16
CA SER A 361 20.03 -0.95 16.34
C SER A 361 20.07 -2.48 16.34
N LEU A 362 21.23 -3.05 16.02
CA LEU A 362 21.45 -4.50 16.03
C LEU A 362 21.26 -5.10 17.44
N ASP A 363 21.72 -4.41 18.48
CA ASP A 363 21.56 -4.87 19.87
C ASP A 363 20.08 -4.93 20.29
N ARG A 364 19.27 -3.95 19.86
CA ARG A 364 17.81 -4.02 20.05
C ARG A 364 17.19 -5.17 19.28
N LEU A 365 17.59 -5.41 18.02
CA LEU A 365 17.08 -6.55 17.26
C LEU A 365 17.30 -7.86 18.04
N ARG A 366 18.53 -8.06 18.54
CA ARG A 366 18.92 -9.24 19.32
C ARG A 366 18.08 -9.38 20.59
N LEU A 367 17.90 -8.30 21.36
CA LEU A 367 17.02 -8.29 22.55
C LEU A 367 15.56 -8.64 22.25
N PHE A 368 15.04 -8.34 21.05
CA PHE A 368 13.67 -8.71 20.68
C PHE A 368 13.53 -10.19 20.31
N ILE A 369 14.54 -10.80 19.67
CA ILE A 369 14.45 -12.17 19.11
C ILE A 369 15.09 -13.25 19.99
N ALA A 370 15.95 -12.90 20.96
CA ALA A 370 16.77 -13.87 21.70
C ALA A 370 16.00 -14.95 22.48
N ASP A 371 14.79 -14.64 22.94
CA ASP A 371 13.92 -15.57 23.68
C ASP A 371 12.74 -16.07 22.82
N ASP A 372 12.82 -16.01 21.49
CA ASP A 372 11.69 -16.33 20.61
C ASP A 372 11.67 -17.79 20.16
N PRO A 373 10.56 -18.53 20.36
CA PRO A 373 10.51 -19.95 20.04
C PRO A 373 10.62 -20.25 18.55
N LEU A 374 10.46 -19.24 17.67
CA LEU A 374 10.63 -19.38 16.22
C LEU A 374 12.04 -19.01 15.73
N VAL A 375 12.94 -18.52 16.60
CA VAL A 375 14.29 -18.06 16.19
C VAL A 375 15.37 -18.79 16.97
N THR A 376 15.95 -19.81 16.36
CA THR A 376 17.17 -20.44 16.88
C THR A 376 18.36 -19.51 16.62
N LEU A 377 19.00 -19.04 17.68
CA LEU A 377 20.25 -18.27 17.60
C LEU A 377 21.47 -19.14 17.91
N SER A 378 22.62 -18.73 17.37
CA SER A 378 23.93 -19.29 17.75
C SER A 378 24.22 -19.09 19.26
N PRO A 379 25.13 -19.86 19.88
CA PRO A 379 25.43 -19.75 21.31
C PRO A 379 25.95 -18.38 21.78
N ASP A 380 26.56 -17.62 20.87
CA ASP A 380 26.99 -16.22 21.09
C ASP A 380 25.90 -15.19 20.72
N GLY A 381 24.77 -15.65 20.19
CA GLY A 381 23.61 -14.88 19.77
C GLY A 381 23.84 -13.97 18.56
N PHE A 382 24.92 -14.17 17.77
CA PHE A 382 25.27 -13.29 16.65
C PHE A 382 24.77 -13.77 15.28
N ALA A 383 24.33 -15.02 15.14
CA ALA A 383 23.76 -15.59 13.92
C ALA A 383 22.40 -16.27 14.18
N VAL A 384 21.54 -16.27 13.16
CA VAL A 384 20.37 -17.16 13.08
C VAL A 384 20.86 -18.52 12.60
N VAL A 385 20.35 -19.60 13.19
CA VAL A 385 20.69 -20.98 12.82
C VAL A 385 19.47 -21.59 12.15
N LEU A 386 19.61 -22.01 10.90
CA LEU A 386 18.58 -22.69 10.11
C LEU A 386 18.97 -24.17 9.98
N ASP A 387 18.03 -25.09 10.19
CA ASP A 387 18.22 -26.52 9.93
C ASP A 387 17.89 -26.85 8.47
N GLU A 388 18.59 -27.81 7.88
CA GLU A 388 18.46 -28.10 6.44
C GLU A 388 17.24 -28.97 6.11
N GLU A 389 16.60 -29.61 7.09
CA GLU A 389 15.45 -30.52 6.93
C GLU A 389 14.07 -29.80 6.89
N GLU A 390 13.95 -28.54 7.31
CA GLU A 390 12.70 -27.76 7.25
C GLU A 390 12.51 -27.01 5.90
N GLU A 391 13.57 -26.86 5.09
CA GLU A 391 13.55 -26.06 3.85
C GLU A 391 13.07 -26.80 2.59
N GLU A 392 12.64 -28.08 2.65
CA GLU A 392 12.06 -28.77 1.47
C GLU A 392 10.54 -28.56 1.33
N GLU A 393 9.79 -28.26 2.41
CA GLU A 393 8.35 -27.96 2.32
C GLU A 393 8.07 -26.47 2.07
N GLU A 394 8.79 -25.54 2.73
CA GLU A 394 8.57 -24.09 2.50
C GLU A 394 9.15 -23.57 1.17
N ALA A 395 10.17 -24.24 0.61
CA ALA A 395 10.73 -23.83 -0.69
C ALA A 395 9.85 -24.23 -1.89
N GLU A 396 9.03 -25.27 -1.77
CA GLU A 396 8.02 -25.60 -2.79
C GLU A 396 6.86 -24.58 -2.75
N GLU A 397 6.45 -24.09 -1.56
CA GLU A 397 5.48 -22.99 -1.45
C GLU A 397 6.07 -21.61 -1.89
N GLU A 398 7.36 -21.31 -1.62
CA GLU A 398 8.00 -20.07 -2.10
C GLU A 398 8.36 -20.09 -3.60
N GLU A 399 8.68 -21.25 -4.21
CA GLU A 399 8.78 -21.36 -5.68
C GLU A 399 7.38 -21.24 -6.33
N GLU A 400 6.29 -21.72 -5.71
CA GLU A 400 4.92 -21.42 -6.17
C GLU A 400 4.56 -19.92 -6.01
N ASP A 401 4.97 -19.21 -4.95
CA ASP A 401 4.71 -17.77 -4.75
C ASP A 401 5.60 -16.87 -5.67
N GLU A 402 6.88 -17.23 -5.93
CA GLU A 402 7.75 -16.51 -6.90
C GLU A 402 7.42 -16.91 -8.36
N GLU A 403 6.96 -18.13 -8.66
CA GLU A 403 6.37 -18.48 -9.97
C GLU A 403 4.98 -17.86 -10.15
N GLU A 404 4.15 -17.69 -9.11
CA GLU A 404 2.92 -16.87 -9.19
C GLU A 404 3.26 -15.39 -9.37
N GLU A 405 4.29 -14.80 -8.75
CA GLU A 405 4.69 -13.41 -9.04
C GLU A 405 5.32 -13.25 -10.44
N GLU A 406 6.07 -14.23 -10.94
CA GLU A 406 6.55 -14.24 -12.34
C GLU A 406 5.46 -14.61 -13.35
N GLU A 407 4.46 -15.42 -13.02
CA GLU A 407 3.25 -15.62 -13.83
C GLU A 407 2.29 -14.43 -13.71
N ASP A 408 2.19 -13.68 -12.61
CA ASP A 408 1.44 -12.42 -12.55
C ASP A 408 2.21 -11.32 -13.31
N ALA A 409 3.54 -11.34 -13.36
CA ALA A 409 4.34 -10.43 -14.20
C ALA A 409 4.27 -10.78 -15.70
N ARG A 410 4.45 -12.07 -16.05
CA ARG A 410 4.34 -12.58 -17.43
C ARG A 410 2.89 -12.64 -17.90
N SER A 411 1.91 -12.80 -17.02
CA SER A 411 0.50 -12.62 -17.35
C SER A 411 0.16 -11.14 -17.40
N VAL A 412 0.73 -10.22 -16.63
CA VAL A 412 0.59 -8.79 -16.93
C VAL A 412 1.17 -8.46 -18.32
N GLU A 413 2.32 -9.00 -18.71
CA GLU A 413 2.85 -8.83 -20.08
C GLU A 413 2.06 -9.58 -21.18
N ALA A 414 1.54 -10.79 -20.91
CA ALA A 414 0.77 -11.59 -21.87
C ALA A 414 -0.74 -11.25 -21.90
N SER A 415 -1.26 -10.64 -20.84
CA SER A 415 -2.56 -9.98 -20.72
C SER A 415 -2.49 -8.59 -21.38
N CYS A 416 -1.37 -7.88 -21.31
CA CYS A 416 -1.07 -6.79 -22.25
C CYS A 416 -1.07 -7.25 -23.74
N LEU A 417 -1.07 -8.56 -24.02
CA LEU A 417 -1.25 -9.13 -25.36
C LEU A 417 -2.63 -9.80 -25.60
N HIS A 418 -3.35 -10.27 -24.58
CA HIS A 418 -4.65 -10.96 -24.71
C HIS A 418 -5.87 -10.21 -24.13
N VAL A 419 -5.69 -9.28 -23.20
CA VAL A 419 -6.73 -8.37 -22.66
C VAL A 419 -6.78 -7.05 -23.43
N LYS A 420 -6.22 -7.04 -24.65
CA LYS A 420 -6.50 -6.07 -25.73
C LYS A 420 -7.98 -5.98 -26.17
N ASN A 421 -8.89 -6.67 -25.49
CA ASN A 421 -10.32 -6.67 -25.79
C ASN A 421 -11.22 -6.20 -24.61
N GLU A 422 -10.72 -6.08 -23.37
CA GLU A 422 -11.58 -5.79 -22.20
C GLU A 422 -10.99 -4.78 -21.17
N GLU A 423 -9.71 -4.38 -21.23
CA GLU A 423 -9.15 -3.26 -20.43
C GLU A 423 -9.02 -1.94 -21.21
N GLU A 424 -9.71 -1.78 -22.35
CA GLU A 424 -9.67 -0.49 -23.06
C GLU A 424 -10.33 0.66 -22.26
N GLU A 425 -11.26 0.38 -21.34
CA GLU A 425 -12.18 1.40 -20.78
C GLU A 425 -11.57 2.41 -19.78
N GLU A 426 -10.57 2.08 -18.95
CA GLU A 426 -10.04 3.04 -17.95
C GLU A 426 -8.77 3.81 -18.37
N ASN A 427 -8.17 3.50 -19.53
CA ASN A 427 -6.90 4.09 -19.96
C ASN A 427 -6.99 4.93 -21.25
N TRP A 428 -8.14 5.58 -21.51
CA TRP A 428 -8.32 6.43 -22.69
C TRP A 428 -7.50 7.73 -22.64
N GLU A 429 -7.21 8.29 -21.45
CA GLU A 429 -6.51 9.59 -21.31
C GLU A 429 -5.05 9.56 -21.84
N ASP A 430 -4.44 8.38 -21.95
CA ASP A 430 -3.09 8.17 -22.49
C ASP A 430 -3.10 7.65 -23.95
N GLN A 431 -4.26 7.34 -24.54
CA GLN A 431 -4.39 6.76 -25.88
C GLN A 431 -4.46 7.80 -27.02
N TYR A 432 -4.60 9.09 -26.71
CA TYR A 432 -4.82 10.19 -27.66
C TYR A 432 -3.64 11.16 -27.79
#